data_AF-A0A847AR09-F1
#
_entry.id   AF-A0A847AR09-F1
#
_cell.length_a   1.000
_cell.length_b   1.000
_cell.length_c   1.000
_cell.angle_alpha   90.00
_cell.angle_beta   90.00
_cell.angle_gamma   90.00
#
_symmetry.space_group_name_H-M   'P 1'
#
loop_
_entity.id
_entity.type
_entity.pdbx_description
1 polymer ?
#
loop_
_entity_poly.entity_id
_entity_poly.type
_entity_poly.pdbx_seq_one_letter_code
_entity_poly.pdbx_strand_id
1 'polypeptide(L)'
;MERKKILITVDGHSSCGKSTLAKSLAKNLGYIYIDSGAMYRATTLFALRKGWIDNGIPDMEKIVSGLPEIRINFKWDGKSEKNITF
;
A
#
# COMPACT_ATOMS: atom_id res chain seq x y z
N MET A 1 8.51 -24.44 19.24
CA MET A 1 9.23 -23.86 18.08
C MET A 1 8.38 -22.73 17.52
N GLU A 2 8.85 -21.50 17.61
CA GLU A 2 8.14 -20.35 17.04
C GLU A 2 8.26 -20.42 15.51
N ARG A 3 7.13 -20.52 14.79
CA ARG A 3 7.17 -20.56 13.33
C ARG A 3 7.59 -19.19 12.82
N LYS A 4 8.72 -19.13 12.12
CA LYS A 4 9.21 -17.90 11.48
C LYS A 4 8.17 -17.40 10.48
N LYS A 5 7.68 -16.17 10.67
CA LYS A 5 6.83 -15.49 9.67
C LYS A 5 7.65 -15.26 8.40
N ILE A 6 7.06 -15.54 7.24
CA ILE A 6 7.70 -15.35 5.94
C ILE A 6 7.12 -14.12 5.23
N LEU A 7 7.91 -13.49 4.38
CA LEU A 7 7.42 -12.44 3.48
C LEU A 7 7.11 -13.06 2.12
N ILE A 8 5.90 -12.82 1.60
CA ILE A 8 5.46 -13.35 0.31
C ILE A 8 5.28 -12.18 -0.64
N THR A 9 6.09 -12.11 -1.70
CA THR A 9 5.94 -11.14 -2.79
C THR A 9 5.16 -11.77 -3.95
N VAL A 10 4.30 -10.99 -4.60
CA VAL A 10 3.45 -11.45 -5.70
C VAL A 10 3.57 -10.47 -6.88
N ASP A 11 4.46 -10.79 -7.81
CA ASP A 11 4.81 -9.93 -8.94
C ASP A 11 4.23 -10.45 -10.27
N GLY A 12 4.13 -9.54 -11.25
CA GLY A 12 3.64 -9.83 -12.60
C GLY A 12 2.93 -8.63 -13.24
N HIS A 13 2.52 -8.75 -14.50
CA HIS A 13 1.93 -7.64 -15.26
C HIS A 13 0.59 -7.13 -14.68
N SER A 14 0.24 -5.88 -15.00
CA SER A 14 -1.05 -5.29 -14.60
C SER A 14 -2.23 -6.14 -15.08
N SER A 15 -3.34 -6.11 -14.33
CA SER A 15 -4.59 -6.82 -14.65
C SER A 15 -4.57 -8.36 -14.63
N CYS A 16 -3.49 -9.01 -14.18
CA CYS A 16 -3.44 -10.48 -14.03
C CYS A 16 -4.07 -11.04 -12.74
N GLY A 17 -4.84 -10.24 -11.99
CA GLY A 17 -5.50 -10.70 -10.75
C GLY A 17 -4.59 -10.83 -9.51
N LYS A 18 -3.34 -10.36 -9.56
CA LYS A 18 -2.35 -10.44 -8.46
C LYS A 18 -2.88 -9.94 -7.12
N SER A 19 -3.51 -8.76 -7.10
CA SER A 19 -4.05 -8.17 -5.87
C SER A 19 -5.19 -9.03 -5.30
N THR A 20 -6.04 -9.60 -6.15
CA THR A 20 -7.10 -10.52 -5.74
C THR A 20 -6.52 -11.79 -5.12
N LEU A 21 -5.53 -12.40 -5.77
CA LEU A 21 -4.83 -13.58 -5.26
C LEU A 21 -4.12 -13.28 -3.94
N ALA A 22 -3.32 -12.22 -3.87
CA ALA A 22 -2.55 -11.85 -2.69
C ALA A 22 -3.46 -11.54 -1.49
N LYS A 23 -4.59 -10.86 -1.72
CA LYS A 23 -5.59 -10.58 -0.67
C LYS A 23 -6.26 -11.86 -0.15
N SER A 24 -6.60 -12.79 -1.03
CA SER A 24 -7.17 -14.10 -0.67
C SER A 24 -6.15 -14.97 0.09
N LEU A 25 -4.91 -15.01 -0.39
CA LEU A 25 -3.82 -15.73 0.26
C LEU A 25 -3.52 -15.17 1.65
N ALA A 26 -3.43 -13.85 1.78
CA ALA A 26 -3.23 -13.18 3.07
C ALA A 26 -4.36 -13.51 4.06
N LYS A 27 -5.62 -13.48 3.60
CA LYS A 27 -6.78 -13.89 4.41
C LYS A 27 -6.64 -15.35 4.89
N ASN A 28 -6.35 -16.28 3.99
CA ASN A 28 -6.27 -17.71 4.32
C ASN A 28 -5.10 -18.04 5.26
N LEU A 29 -4.00 -17.30 5.18
CA LEU A 29 -2.81 -17.52 5.99
C LEU A 29 -2.77 -16.66 7.27
N GLY A 30 -3.71 -15.73 7.46
CA GLY A 30 -3.70 -14.77 8.57
C GLY A 30 -2.55 -13.75 8.49
N TYR A 31 -2.16 -13.37 7.27
CA TYR A 31 -1.12 -12.37 7.01
C TYR A 31 -1.74 -11.01 6.69
N ILE A 32 -0.97 -9.94 6.96
CA ILE A 32 -1.30 -8.59 6.50
C ILE A 32 -1.02 -8.53 5.00
N TYR A 33 -2.00 -8.07 4.22
CA TYR A 33 -1.80 -7.73 2.82
C TYR A 33 -1.34 -6.28 2.70
N ILE A 34 -0.25 -6.07 1.96
CA ILE A 34 0.30 -4.74 1.65
C ILE A 34 -0.10 -4.37 0.22
N ASP A 35 -0.90 -3.31 0.06
CA ASP A 35 -1.27 -2.76 -1.24
C ASP A 35 -0.32 -1.62 -1.62
N SER A 36 0.75 -1.95 -2.34
CA SER A 36 1.71 -0.96 -2.83
C SER A 36 1.06 0.07 -3.75
N GLY A 37 0.03 -0.31 -4.53
CA GLY A 37 -0.71 0.61 -5.37
C GLY A 37 -1.46 1.68 -4.56
N ALA A 38 -2.02 1.30 -3.41
CA ALA A 38 -2.62 2.24 -2.47
C ALA A 38 -1.57 3.19 -1.87
N MET A 39 -0.34 2.71 -1.62
CA MET A 39 0.75 3.57 -1.14
C MET A 39 1.07 4.68 -2.14
N TYR A 40 1.32 4.32 -3.40
CA TYR A 40 1.61 5.30 -4.45
C TYR A 40 0.47 6.31 -4.61
N ARG A 41 -0.79 5.85 -4.63
CA ARG A 41 -1.96 6.73 -4.73
C ARG A 41 -2.10 7.66 -3.52
N ALA A 42 -1.83 7.19 -2.30
CA ALA A 42 -1.86 8.02 -1.10
C ALA A 42 -0.79 9.12 -1.15
N THR A 43 0.43 8.78 -1.56
CA THR A 43 1.51 9.75 -1.76
C THR A 43 1.18 10.79 -2.83
N THR A 44 0.63 10.36 -3.98
CA THR A 44 0.16 11.28 -5.02
C THR A 44 -0.94 12.20 -4.50
N LEU A 45 -1.92 11.67 -3.78
CA LEU A 45 -3.01 12.46 -3.19
C LEU A 45 -2.49 13.49 -2.18
N PHE A 46 -1.50 13.12 -1.36
CA PHE A 46 -0.84 14.03 -0.44
C PHE A 46 -0.16 15.19 -1.17
N ALA A 47 0.61 14.89 -2.21
CA ALA A 47 1.27 15.91 -3.04
C ALA A 47 0.26 16.84 -3.75
N LEU A 48 -0.82 16.29 -4.31
CA LEU A 48 -1.90 17.06 -4.91
C LEU A 48 -2.55 18.01 -3.89
N ARG A 49 -2.84 17.53 -2.68
CA ARG A 49 -3.46 18.34 -1.61
C ARG A 49 -2.57 19.46 -1.11
N LYS A 50 -1.25 19.29 -1.17
CA LYS A 50 -0.27 20.32 -0.81
C LYS A 50 0.05 21.28 -1.97
N GLY A 51 -0.52 21.06 -3.16
CA GLY A 51 -0.24 21.87 -4.35
C GLY A 51 1.17 21.65 -4.90
N TRP A 52 1.78 20.47 -4.69
CA TRP A 52 3.14 20.16 -5.13
C TRP A 52 3.20 19.49 -6.50
N ILE A 53 2.06 19.45 -7.21
CA ILE A 53 1.98 18.99 -8.59
C ILE A 53 1.28 20.08 -9.37
N ASP A 54 2.00 20.69 -10.32
CA ASP A 54 1.50 21.75 -11.18
C ASP A 54 1.46 21.26 -12.63
N ASN A 55 0.30 21.33 -13.29
CA ASN A 55 0.10 20.82 -14.65
C ASN A 55 0.65 19.39 -14.90
N GLY A 56 0.54 18.52 -13.90
CA GLY A 56 1.03 17.14 -13.97
C GLY A 56 2.54 16.99 -13.73
N ILE A 57 3.25 18.08 -13.42
CA ILE A 57 4.68 18.09 -13.12
C ILE A 57 4.86 18.11 -11.59
N PRO A 58 5.46 17.06 -10.99
CA PRO A 58 5.72 17.02 -9.56
C PRO A 58 6.94 17.85 -9.14
N ASP A 59 6.80 18.62 -8.07
CA ASP A 59 7.92 19.21 -7.34
C ASP A 59 8.56 18.13 -6.45
N MET A 60 9.58 17.49 -6.99
CA MET A 60 10.22 16.34 -6.36
C MET A 60 10.86 16.69 -5.01
N GLU A 61 11.40 17.90 -4.86
CA GLU A 61 12.06 18.32 -3.62
C GLU A 61 11.06 18.46 -2.48
N LYS A 62 9.92 19.11 -2.74
CA LYS A 62 8.82 19.21 -1.76
C LYS A 62 8.21 17.85 -1.44
N ILE A 63 8.00 17.01 -2.45
CA ILE A 63 7.42 15.68 -2.23
C ILE A 63 8.33 14.83 -1.36
N VAL A 64 9.64 14.76 -1.68
CA VAL A 64 10.61 13.94 -0.94
C VAL A 64 10.77 14.44 0.50
N SER A 65 10.90 15.75 0.69
CA SER A 65 11.03 16.34 2.04
C SER A 65 9.75 16.19 2.88
N GLY A 66 8.57 16.12 2.25
CA GLY A 66 7.29 15.90 2.89
C GLY A 66 6.93 14.43 3.17
N LEU A 67 7.67 13.44 2.63
CA LEU A 67 7.39 12.02 2.87
C LEU A 67 7.28 11.65 4.37
N PRO A 68 8.09 12.19 5.30
CA PRO A 68 7.96 11.90 6.72
C PRO A 68 6.61 12.30 7.34
N GLU A 69 5.86 13.21 6.72
CA GLU A 69 4.50 13.58 7.15
C GLU A 69 3.45 12.52 6.77
N ILE A 70 3.77 11.66 5.79
CA ILE A 70 2.84 10.66 5.27
C ILE A 70 2.84 9.44 6.19
N ARG A 71 1.68 9.11 6.74
CA ARG A 71 1.46 7.88 7.50
C ARG A 71 0.49 6.99 6.74
N ILE A 72 0.93 5.77 6.42
CA ILE A 72 0.12 4.76 5.74
C ILE A 72 0.25 3.48 6.55
N ASN A 73 -0.88 3.02 7.07
CA ASN A 73 -0.93 1.83 7.90
C ASN A 73 -1.72 0.73 7.21
N PHE A 74 -1.23 -0.51 7.34
CA PHE A 74 -1.91 -1.71 6.87
C PHE A 74 -2.37 -2.52 8.07
N LYS A 75 -3.67 -2.80 8.15
CA LYS A 75 -4.24 -3.58 9.24
C LYS A 75 -5.09 -4.71 8.70
N TRP A 76 -4.89 -5.90 9.27
CA TRP A 76 -5.87 -6.98 9.18
C TRP A 76 -6.95 -6.77 10.24
N ASP A 77 -8.20 -6.61 9.80
CA ASP A 77 -9.35 -6.66 10.69
C ASP A 77 -9.90 -8.09 10.74
N GLY A 78 -9.58 -8.82 11.80
CA GLY A 78 -10.03 -10.18 12.03
C GLY A 78 -11.55 -10.33 12.22
N LYS A 79 -12.29 -9.25 12.48
CA LYS A 79 -13.76 -9.29 12.60
C LYS A 79 -14.45 -9.23 11.24
N SER A 80 -13.98 -8.35 10.35
CA SER A 80 -14.53 -8.21 8.99
C SER A 80 -13.82 -9.06 7.94
N GLU A 81 -12.74 -9.74 8.33
CA GLU A 81 -11.83 -10.49 7.45
C GLU A 81 -11.33 -9.66 6.27
N LYS A 82 -11.08 -8.37 6.52
CA LYS A 82 -10.63 -7.40 5.52
C LYS A 82 -9.27 -6.82 5.90
N ASN A 83 -8.45 -6.63 4.88
CA ASN A 83 -7.28 -5.75 4.97
C ASN A 83 -7.73 -4.31 4.71
N ILE A 84 -7.34 -3.39 5.59
CA ILE A 84 -7.66 -1.96 5.52
C ILE A 84 -6.35 -1.18 5.43
N THR A 85 -6.33 -0.20 4.51
CA THR A 85 -5.26 0.80 4.36
C THR A 85 -5.82 2.15 4.77
N PHE A 86 -5.14 2.86 5.67
CA PHE A 86 -5.54 4.19 6.16
C PHE A 86 -4.34 5.06 6.54
#